data_AF-A0A533ZDR8-F1
#
_entry.id   AF-A0A533ZDR8-F1
#
_cell.length_a   1.000
_cell.length_b   1.000
_cell.length_c   1.000
_cell.angle_alpha   90.00
_cell.angle_beta   90.00
_cell.angle_gamma   90.00
#
_symmetry.space_group_name_H-M   'P 1'
#
loop_
_entity.id
_entity.type
_entity.pdbx_description
1 polymer ?
#
loop_
_entity_poly.entity_id
_entity_poly.type
_entity_poly.pdbx_seq_one_letter_code
_entity_poly.pdbx_strand_id
1 'polypeptide(L)'
;MWKKNFMFRAQEATPLDQSENELFHDTEPAMDSAGMHFEKFISVWVQGEGDDEAPTAYTNLYVRTATLDFNKRAGFLQPLQGRSHQIKQMLTPGQKAFLKDWLNKTSPGAWDAAEDPFRALFEI
;
A
#
# COMPACT_ATOMS: atom_id res chain seq x y z
N MET A 1 11.73 5.78 12.46
CA MET A 1 10.35 5.94 11.98
C MET A 1 10.07 4.77 11.07
N TRP A 2 9.37 3.77 11.59
CA TRP A 2 9.08 2.54 10.87
C TRP A 2 8.11 2.80 9.70
N LYS A 3 8.33 2.11 8.58
CA LYS A 3 7.40 2.12 7.44
C LYS A 3 7.44 0.82 6.66
N LYS A 4 6.28 0.42 6.13
CA LYS A 4 6.14 -0.75 5.25
C LYS A 4 5.25 -0.41 4.06
N ASN A 5 5.68 -0.82 2.88
CA ASN A 5 4.89 -0.74 1.66
C ASN A 5 4.26 -2.10 1.30
N PHE A 6 3.04 -2.05 0.78
CA PHE A 6 2.32 -3.16 0.16
C PHE A 6 1.82 -2.70 -1.20
N MET A 7 2.09 -3.48 -2.25
CA MET A 7 1.56 -3.22 -3.57
C MET A 7 0.46 -4.22 -3.90
N PHE A 8 -0.75 -3.77 -4.20
CA PHE A 8 -1.86 -4.63 -4.61
C PHE A 8 -2.19 -4.42 -6.08
N ARG A 9 -2.54 -5.49 -6.81
CA ARG A 9 -3.42 -5.33 -7.98
C ARG A 9 -4.77 -4.83 -7.48
N ALA A 10 -5.39 -3.89 -8.18
CA ALA A 10 -6.51 -3.11 -7.63
C ALA A 10 -7.70 -3.95 -7.14
N GLN A 11 -7.91 -5.14 -7.71
CA GLN A 11 -9.00 -6.05 -7.36
C GLN A 11 -8.56 -7.27 -6.54
N GLU A 12 -7.27 -7.40 -6.24
CA GLU A 12 -6.74 -8.54 -5.50
C GLU A 12 -6.58 -8.21 -4.02
N ALA A 13 -6.83 -9.22 -3.17
CA ALA A 13 -6.78 -9.10 -1.72
C ALA A 13 -5.37 -9.25 -1.15
N THR A 14 -4.47 -9.93 -1.87
CA THR A 14 -3.10 -10.21 -1.44
C THR A 14 -2.15 -9.27 -2.18
N PRO A 15 -1.16 -8.66 -1.48
CA PRO A 15 -0.19 -7.83 -2.14
C PRO A 15 0.82 -8.67 -2.92
N LEU A 16 1.49 -8.03 -3.85
CA LEU A 16 2.67 -8.54 -4.53
C LEU A 16 3.84 -8.66 -3.56
N ASP A 17 4.82 -9.48 -3.94
CA ASP A 17 6.09 -9.60 -3.20
C ASP A 17 6.94 -8.32 -3.34
N GLN A 18 6.81 -7.62 -4.47
CA GLN A 18 7.56 -6.39 -4.76
C GLN A 18 6.86 -5.14 -4.21
N SER A 19 7.66 -4.19 -3.74
CA SER A 19 7.24 -2.86 -3.31
C SER A 19 7.03 -1.88 -4.48
N GLU A 20 6.39 -0.75 -4.17
CA GLU A 20 6.31 0.43 -5.05
C GLU A 20 7.69 0.82 -5.61
N ASN A 21 8.73 0.85 -4.77
CA ASN A 21 10.06 1.26 -5.23
C ASN A 21 10.63 0.26 -6.24
N GLU A 22 10.53 -1.04 -5.97
CA GLU A 22 11.04 -2.09 -6.88
C GLU A 22 10.29 -2.14 -8.22
N LEU A 23 9.05 -1.65 -8.26
CA LEU A 23 8.22 -1.64 -9.46
C LEU A 23 8.28 -0.34 -10.27
N PHE A 24 8.65 0.80 -9.66
CA PHE A 24 8.54 2.13 -10.30
C PHE A 24 9.81 3.01 -10.24
N HIS A 25 10.83 2.69 -9.44
CA HIS A 25 12.05 3.53 -9.38
C HIS A 25 13.03 3.29 -10.53
N ASP A 26 13.02 2.10 -11.15
CA ASP A 26 13.93 1.71 -12.23
C ASP A 26 13.27 1.74 -13.63
N THR A 27 12.14 2.40 -13.76
CA THR A 27 11.31 2.31 -14.96
C THR A 27 11.50 3.53 -15.84
N GLU A 28 12.09 3.36 -17.03
CA GLU A 28 12.15 4.42 -18.03
C GLU A 28 10.71 4.89 -18.37
N PRO A 29 10.47 6.21 -18.52
CA PRO A 29 9.19 6.71 -18.97
C PRO A 29 8.83 6.04 -20.30
N ALA A 30 7.65 5.41 -20.37
CA ALA A 30 7.19 4.76 -21.60
C ALA A 30 7.07 5.83 -22.72
N MET A 31 8.08 5.90 -23.59
CA MET A 31 8.12 6.87 -24.70
C MET A 31 7.14 6.50 -25.83
N ASP A 32 6.69 5.25 -25.88
CA ASP A 32 5.65 4.77 -26.78
C ASP A 32 4.66 3.89 -26.00
N SER A 33 3.37 4.23 -26.06
CA SER A 33 2.30 3.48 -25.40
C SER A 33 1.72 2.36 -26.26
N ALA A 34 2.16 2.23 -27.52
CA ALA A 34 1.73 1.18 -28.42
C ALA A 34 2.11 -0.22 -27.86
N GLY A 35 1.09 -1.06 -27.64
CA GLY A 35 1.27 -2.42 -27.11
C GLY A 35 1.58 -2.47 -25.60
N MET A 36 1.28 -1.42 -24.84
CA MET A 36 1.30 -1.46 -23.37
C MET A 36 0.00 -2.06 -22.83
N HIS A 37 0.11 -2.96 -21.87
CA HIS A 37 -1.02 -3.54 -21.14
C HIS A 37 -1.04 -3.02 -19.72
N PHE A 38 -1.68 -1.87 -19.55
CA PHE A 38 -1.76 -1.20 -18.26
C PHE A 38 -2.81 -1.84 -17.35
N GLU A 39 -2.37 -2.20 -16.15
CA GLU A 39 -3.24 -2.64 -15.07
C GLU A 39 -3.25 -1.60 -13.94
N LYS A 40 -4.33 -1.61 -13.16
CA LYS A 40 -4.47 -0.72 -11.99
C LYS A 40 -3.91 -1.41 -10.75
N PHE A 41 -3.12 -0.66 -10.00
CA PHE A 41 -2.57 -1.09 -8.73
C PHE A 41 -2.85 -0.07 -7.64
N ILE A 42 -2.70 -0.51 -6.40
CA ILE A 42 -2.86 0.29 -5.20
C ILE A 42 -1.60 0.10 -4.36
N SER A 43 -0.87 1.18 -4.14
CA SER A 43 0.26 1.21 -3.22
C SER A 43 -0.21 1.68 -1.85
N VAL A 44 0.03 0.87 -0.82
CA VAL A 44 -0.34 1.14 0.57
C VAL A 44 0.92 1.26 1.40
N TRP A 45 1.13 2.41 2.01
CA TRP A 45 2.21 2.64 2.97
C TRP A 45 1.62 2.68 4.37
N VAL A 46 2.09 1.80 5.25
CA VAL A 46 1.84 1.87 6.69
C VAL A 46 3.05 2.53 7.34
N GLN A 47 2.80 3.45 8.26
CA GLN A 47 3.81 4.13 9.06
C GLN A 47 3.58 3.88 10.54
N GLY A 48 4.67 3.95 11.29
CA GLY A 48 4.65 3.78 12.72
C GLY A 48 5.86 4.40 13.42
N GLU A 49 5.80 4.33 14.74
CA GLU A 49 6.93 4.55 15.62
C GLU A 49 7.82 3.30 15.68
N GLY A 50 9.05 3.46 16.14
CA GLY A 50 10.06 2.40 16.18
C GLY A 50 11.20 2.59 15.18
N ASP A 51 12.10 1.61 15.17
CA ASP A 51 13.19 1.49 14.22
C ASP A 51 12.73 0.77 12.94
N ASP A 52 13.65 0.52 12.01
CA ASP A 52 13.31 -0.11 10.73
C ASP A 52 13.03 -1.62 10.88
N GLU A 53 13.43 -2.25 11.99
CA GLU A 53 13.24 -3.68 12.23
C GLU A 53 11.86 -3.98 12.83
N ALA A 54 11.42 -3.17 13.80
CA ALA A 54 10.18 -3.43 14.54
C ALA A 54 9.38 -2.14 14.86
N PRO A 55 8.09 -2.08 14.50
CA PRO A 55 7.23 -0.99 14.91
C PRO A 55 6.85 -1.13 16.39
N THR A 56 6.78 0.00 17.10
CA THR A 56 6.25 0.08 18.47
C THR A 56 4.81 0.58 18.52
N ALA A 57 4.36 1.31 17.51
CA ALA A 57 2.97 1.75 17.33
C ALA A 57 2.69 2.02 15.85
N TYR A 58 1.54 1.62 15.33
CA TYR A 58 1.10 2.05 14.00
C TYR A 58 0.35 3.39 14.09
N THR A 59 0.77 4.36 13.28
CA THR A 59 0.30 5.74 13.41
C THR A 59 -0.40 6.27 12.17
N ASN A 60 -0.05 5.77 10.98
CA ASN A 60 -0.64 6.30 9.75
C ASN A 60 -0.67 5.29 8.59
N LEU A 61 -1.57 5.55 7.65
CA LEU A 61 -1.71 4.80 6.42
C LEU A 61 -1.89 5.77 5.26
N TYR A 62 -1.12 5.57 4.19
CA TYR A 62 -1.20 6.34 2.95
C TYR A 62 -1.47 5.42 1.77
N VAL A 63 -2.31 5.86 0.85
CA VAL A 63 -2.63 5.10 -0.37
C VAL A 63 -2.40 5.94 -1.61
N ARG A 64 -1.86 5.31 -2.65
CA ARG A 64 -1.71 5.86 -3.99
C ARG A 64 -2.25 4.85 -4.98
N THR A 65 -2.89 5.32 -6.04
CA THR A 65 -3.17 4.48 -7.21
C THR A 65 -1.98 4.49 -8.15
N ALA A 66 -1.78 3.41 -8.88
CA ALA A 66 -0.76 3.31 -9.91
C ALA A 66 -1.35 2.64 -11.15
N THR A 67 -0.78 2.97 -12.29
CA THR A 67 -1.07 2.31 -13.57
C THR A 67 0.25 1.76 -14.08
N LEU A 68 0.35 0.44 -14.25
CA LEU A 68 1.61 -0.24 -14.56
C LEU A 68 1.36 -1.35 -15.58
N ASP A 69 2.21 -1.42 -16.61
CA ASP A 69 2.41 -2.67 -17.34
C ASP A 69 3.41 -3.50 -16.54
N PHE A 70 2.89 -4.54 -15.88
CA PHE A 70 3.68 -5.34 -14.94
C PHE A 70 4.82 -6.10 -15.62
N ASN A 71 4.61 -6.53 -16.87
CA ASN A 71 5.60 -7.29 -17.63
C ASN A 71 6.76 -6.41 -18.09
N LYS A 72 6.43 -5.18 -18.53
CA LYS A 72 7.41 -4.22 -19.02
C LYS A 72 8.02 -3.36 -17.92
N ARG A 73 7.48 -3.44 -16.69
CA ARG A 73 7.82 -2.56 -15.56
C ARG A 73 7.86 -1.12 -16.05
N ALA A 74 6.75 -0.65 -16.59
CA ALA A 74 6.64 0.72 -17.08
C ALA A 74 5.26 1.26 -16.75
N GLY A 75 5.23 2.41 -16.11
CA GLY A 75 3.99 2.92 -15.52
C GLY A 75 4.19 4.24 -14.82
N PHE A 76 3.12 4.72 -14.21
CA PHE A 76 3.12 5.95 -13.45
C PHE A 76 2.36 5.79 -12.15
N LEU A 77 2.96 6.31 -11.08
CA LEU A 77 2.29 6.49 -9.79
C LEU A 77 1.46 7.76 -9.85
N GLN A 78 0.21 7.67 -9.44
CA GLN A 78 -0.60 8.85 -9.22
C GLN A 78 -0.15 9.54 -7.92
N PRO A 79 -0.26 10.88 -7.83
CA PRO A 79 -0.07 11.58 -6.57
C PRO A 79 -0.94 10.98 -5.47
N LEU A 80 -0.51 11.16 -4.22
CA LEU A 80 -1.28 10.80 -3.04
C LEU A 80 -2.71 11.33 -3.13
N GLN A 81 -3.68 10.43 -3.16
CA GLN A 81 -5.10 10.78 -3.16
C GLN A 81 -5.50 10.98 -1.70
N GLY A 82 -5.85 12.22 -1.35
CA GLY A 82 -5.73 12.76 0.01
C GLY A 82 -6.82 12.36 1.02
N ARG A 83 -6.48 12.57 2.30
CA ARG A 83 -7.29 12.38 3.54
C ARG A 83 -7.68 10.92 3.87
N SER A 84 -7.50 10.55 5.13
CA SER A 84 -7.77 9.20 5.68
C SER A 84 -9.16 8.64 5.32
N HIS A 85 -10.16 9.50 5.15
CA HIS A 85 -11.51 9.10 4.75
C HIS A 85 -11.60 8.60 3.30
N GLN A 86 -10.85 9.19 2.36
CA GLN A 86 -10.84 8.71 0.96
C GLN A 86 -10.07 7.39 0.86
N ILE A 87 -9.00 7.26 1.64
CA ILE A 87 -8.22 6.02 1.79
C ILE A 87 -9.10 4.84 2.22
N LYS A 88 -10.02 5.03 3.18
CA LYS A 88 -10.97 3.97 3.60
C LYS A 88 -11.82 3.43 2.46
N GLN A 89 -12.07 4.23 1.41
CA GLN A 89 -12.89 3.87 0.26
C GLN A 89 -12.08 3.29 -0.90
N MET A 90 -10.75 3.45 -0.89
CA MET A 90 -9.89 2.95 -1.97
C MET A 90 -9.55 1.47 -1.81
N LEU A 91 -9.53 0.96 -0.58
CA LEU A 91 -9.20 -0.44 -0.30
C LEU A 91 -10.45 -1.32 -0.35
N THR A 92 -10.35 -2.44 -1.04
CA THR A 92 -11.39 -3.48 -1.02
C THR A 92 -11.48 -4.13 0.37
N PRO A 93 -12.61 -4.75 0.74
CA PRO A 93 -12.72 -5.48 2.01
C PRO A 93 -11.63 -6.56 2.16
N GLY A 94 -11.26 -7.24 1.07
CA GLY A 94 -10.18 -8.24 1.06
C GLY A 94 -8.82 -7.64 1.38
N GLN A 95 -8.48 -6.49 0.80
CA GLN A 95 -7.22 -5.78 1.08
C GLN A 95 -7.16 -5.30 2.54
N LYS A 96 -8.27 -4.77 3.07
CA LYS A 96 -8.36 -4.38 4.48
C LYS A 96 -8.16 -5.57 5.41
N ALA A 97 -8.81 -6.70 5.13
CA ALA A 97 -8.68 -7.92 5.90
C ALA A 97 -7.23 -8.44 5.90
N PHE A 98 -6.58 -8.47 4.73
CA PHE A 98 -5.17 -8.85 4.62
C PHE A 98 -4.28 -7.94 5.47
N LEU A 99 -4.40 -6.62 5.31
CA LEU A 99 -3.56 -5.66 6.03
C LEU A 99 -3.76 -5.77 7.54
N LYS A 100 -5.01 -5.90 8.01
CA LYS A 100 -5.33 -6.08 9.43
C LYS A 100 -4.67 -7.35 9.99
N ASP A 101 -4.82 -8.48 9.31
CA ASP A 101 -4.22 -9.75 9.71
C ASP A 101 -2.68 -9.66 9.75
N TRP A 102 -2.08 -9.09 8.70
CA TRP A 102 -0.63 -8.93 8.62
C TRP A 102 -0.08 -8.05 9.75
N LEU A 103 -0.71 -6.89 10.02
CA LEU A 103 -0.28 -5.97 11.07
C LEU A 103 -0.40 -6.61 12.46
N ASN A 104 -1.50 -7.30 12.73
CA ASN A 104 -1.70 -8.03 13.99
C ASN A 104 -0.65 -9.14 14.18
N LYS A 105 -0.32 -9.90 13.14
CA LYS A 105 0.67 -10.99 13.22
C LYS A 105 2.09 -10.47 13.33
N THR A 106 2.41 -9.39 12.64
CA THR A 106 3.78 -8.86 12.56
C THR A 106 4.20 -8.15 13.84
N SER A 107 3.33 -7.31 14.40
CA SER A 107 3.56 -6.68 15.69
C SER A 107 2.23 -6.48 16.42
N PRO A 108 1.80 -7.49 17.21
CA PRO A 108 0.59 -7.36 18.03
C PRO A 108 0.66 -6.16 18.97
N GLY A 109 1.84 -5.90 19.56
CA GLY A 109 2.05 -4.77 20.45
C GLY A 109 1.87 -3.42 19.75
N ALA A 110 2.36 -3.26 18.52
CA ALA A 110 2.16 -2.03 17.74
C ALA A 110 0.70 -1.84 17.30
N TRP A 111 -0.03 -2.94 17.09
CA TRP A 111 -1.46 -2.90 16.81
C TRP A 111 -2.27 -2.45 18.02
N ASP A 112 -1.97 -2.99 19.20
CA ASP A 112 -2.65 -2.61 20.45
C ASP A 112 -2.34 -1.15 20.84
N ALA A 113 -1.13 -0.68 20.55
CA ALA A 113 -0.71 0.71 20.75
C ALA A 113 -1.29 1.68 19.71
N ALA A 114 -1.89 1.20 18.61
CA ALA A 114 -2.45 2.05 17.58
C ALA A 114 -3.75 2.72 18.03
N GLU A 115 -3.90 4.01 17.72
CA GLU A 115 -5.10 4.76 18.07
C GLU A 115 -6.35 4.21 17.37
N ASP A 116 -7.52 4.36 18.00
CA ASP A 116 -8.81 3.91 17.44
C ASP A 116 -9.08 4.44 16.02
N PRO A 117 -8.77 5.71 15.66
CA PRO A 117 -8.95 6.20 14.30
C PRO A 117 -8.14 5.41 13.25
N PHE A 118 -6.95 4.94 13.62
CA PHE A 118 -6.12 4.11 12.74
C PHE A 118 -6.75 2.72 12.58
N ARG A 119 -7.11 2.05 13.67
CA ARG A 119 -7.75 0.72 13.62
C ARG A 119 -9.07 0.76 12.85
N ALA A 120 -9.82 1.85 12.98
CA ALA A 120 -11.07 2.09 12.24
C ALA A 120 -10.89 2.22 10.71
N LEU A 121 -9.66 2.28 10.17
CA LEU A 121 -9.41 2.21 8.72
C LEU A 121 -9.70 0.81 8.15
N PHE A 122 -9.58 -0.23 8.99
CA PHE A 122 -9.66 -1.63 8.59
C PHE A 122 -11.01 -2.29 8.89
N GLU A 123 -11.92 -1.57 9.52
CA GLU A 123 -13.29 -2.03 9.73
C GLU A 123 -14.05 -2.04 8.39
N ILE A 124 -14.89 -3.06 8.21
CA ILE A 124 -15.64 -3.38 6.99
C ILE A 124 -17.08 -2.88 7.14
#